data_AF-A0A957U395-F1
#
_entry.id   AF-A0A957U395-F1
#
_cell.length_a   1.000
_cell.length_b   1.000
_cell.length_c   1.000
_cell.angle_alpha   90.00
_cell.angle_beta   90.00
_cell.angle_gamma   90.00
#
_symmetry.space_group_name_H-M   'P 1'
#
loop_
_entity.id
_entity.type
_entity.pdbx_description
1 polymer ?
#
loop_
_entity_poly.entity_id
_entity_poly.type
_entity_poly.pdbx_seq_one_letter_code
_entity_poly.pdbx_strand_id
1 'polypeptide(L)'
;MTLQEYLRILRKRGWIIIVAILLAGAAAYAISMVQSEMYRAAVDVSTVPARPDWGLGNTAKDLMRNFTANIKTPEVAQRVIDRAQLDMNPYDLLAELDVEPDSSTFTIKVQADNPDGEVAKLIALTVADEFVEERTAYYAQQDKDNRIEVKIR
;
A
#
# COMPACT_ATOMS: atom_id res chain seq x y z
N MET A 1 27.29 -49.93 -0.63
CA MET A 1 27.94 -48.66 -0.23
C MET A 1 27.75 -48.49 1.26
N THR A 2 28.82 -48.49 2.04
CA THR A 2 28.75 -48.45 3.52
C THR A 2 28.94 -47.02 4.04
N LEU A 3 28.34 -46.69 5.20
CA LEU A 3 28.42 -45.35 5.83
C LEU A 3 29.87 -44.84 6.01
N GLN A 4 30.82 -45.77 6.15
CA GLN A 4 32.24 -45.50 6.30
C GLN A 4 32.90 -44.95 5.02
N GLU A 5 32.40 -45.32 3.83
CA GLU A 5 32.90 -44.80 2.56
C GLU A 5 32.49 -43.33 2.37
N TYR A 6 31.25 -42.97 2.75
CA TYR A 6 30.78 -41.58 2.73
C TYR A 6 31.57 -40.68 3.68
N LEU A 7 31.87 -41.12 4.91
CA LEU A 7 32.68 -40.39 5.89
C LEU A 7 34.11 -40.12 5.37
N ARG A 8 34.70 -41.09 4.64
CA ARG A 8 36.04 -40.94 4.07
C ARG A 8 36.06 -39.95 2.90
N ILE A 9 35.01 -39.92 2.09
CA ILE A 9 34.82 -38.91 1.01
C ILE A 9 34.59 -37.52 1.61
N LEU A 10 33.74 -37.42 2.64
CA LEU A 10 33.44 -36.16 3.31
C LEU A 10 34.68 -35.56 3.99
N ARG A 11 35.57 -36.39 4.56
CA ARG A 11 36.82 -35.91 5.16
C ARG A 11 37.87 -35.47 4.11
N LYS A 12 37.85 -36.04 2.90
CA LYS A 12 38.80 -35.70 1.82
C LYS A 12 38.33 -34.54 0.93
N ARG A 13 37.01 -34.34 0.80
CA ARG A 13 36.39 -33.31 -0.07
C ARG A 13 35.42 -32.37 0.65
N GLY A 14 35.26 -32.47 1.96
CA GLY A 14 34.34 -31.63 2.75
C GLY A 14 34.66 -30.14 2.72
N TRP A 15 35.91 -29.79 2.38
CA TRP A 15 36.30 -28.40 2.12
C TRP A 15 35.48 -27.76 0.97
N ILE A 16 35.04 -28.56 -0.02
CA ILE A 16 34.19 -28.07 -1.13
C ILE A 16 32.83 -27.62 -0.59
N ILE A 17 32.28 -28.31 0.41
CA ILE A 17 31.01 -27.95 1.05
C ILE A 17 31.18 -26.63 1.80
N ILE A 18 32.29 -26.47 2.53
CA ILE A 18 32.59 -25.22 3.25
C ILE A 18 32.73 -24.05 2.26
N VAL A 19 33.47 -24.24 1.17
CA VAL A 19 33.63 -23.21 0.12
C VAL A 19 32.29 -22.88 -0.53
N ALA A 20 31.46 -23.89 -0.82
CA ALA A 20 30.13 -23.67 -1.39
C ALA A 20 29.22 -22.87 -0.44
N ILE A 21 29.24 -23.18 0.86
CA ILE A 21 28.49 -22.43 1.89
C ILE A 21 28.99 -20.98 1.97
N LEU A 22 30.30 -20.77 1.96
CA LEU A 22 30.88 -19.42 1.99
C LEU A 22 30.54 -18.61 0.73
N LEU A 23 30.61 -19.22 -0.45
CA LEU A 23 30.22 -18.58 -1.71
C LEU A 23 28.73 -18.25 -1.75
N ALA A 24 27.88 -19.18 -1.32
CA ALA A 24 26.44 -18.93 -1.22
C ALA A 24 26.12 -17.81 -0.22
N GLY A 25 26.78 -17.81 0.95
CA GLY A 25 26.63 -16.75 1.96
C GLY A 25 27.11 -15.39 1.45
N ALA A 26 28.24 -15.34 0.76
CA ALA A 26 28.75 -14.11 0.15
C ALA A 26 27.82 -13.59 -0.95
N ALA A 27 27.30 -14.47 -1.80
CA ALA A 27 26.33 -14.10 -2.84
C ALA A 27 25.03 -13.58 -2.23
N ALA A 28 24.49 -14.25 -1.21
CA ALA A 28 23.29 -13.79 -0.50
C ALA A 28 23.50 -12.43 0.17
N TYR A 29 24.65 -12.22 0.81
CA TYR A 29 25.00 -10.94 1.42
C TYR A 29 25.13 -9.82 0.37
N ALA A 30 25.79 -10.10 -0.76
CA ALA A 30 25.89 -9.16 -1.87
C ALA A 30 24.53 -8.76 -2.43
N ILE A 31 23.61 -9.72 -2.61
CA ILE A 31 22.24 -9.45 -3.05
C ILE A 31 21.49 -8.63 -2.01
N SER A 32 21.65 -8.94 -0.72
CA SER A 32 21.00 -8.21 0.37
C SER A 32 21.40 -6.74 0.45
N MET A 33 22.62 -6.39 0.03
CA MET A 33 23.09 -4.98 -0.01
C MET A 33 22.54 -4.20 -1.20
N VAL A 34 22.07 -4.87 -2.26
CA VAL A 34 21.50 -4.24 -3.46
C VAL A 34 19.98 -4.10 -3.35
N GLN A 35 19.33 -4.84 -2.44
CA GLN A 35 17.90 -4.73 -2.23
C GLN A 35 17.55 -3.37 -1.62
N SER A 36 16.82 -2.54 -2.37
CA SER A 36 16.33 -1.24 -1.91
C SER A 36 15.33 -1.44 -0.77
N GLU A 37 15.49 -0.66 0.31
CA GLU A 37 14.48 -0.56 1.35
C GLU A 37 13.21 0.05 0.77
N MET A 38 12.05 -0.54 1.10
CA MET A 38 10.73 -0.03 0.72
C MET A 38 9.98 0.35 1.99
N TYR A 39 9.59 1.62 2.08
CA TYR A 39 8.81 2.15 3.19
C TYR A 39 7.33 2.18 2.81
N ARG A 40 6.48 1.78 3.75
CA ARG A 40 5.03 1.83 3.60
C ARG A 40 4.44 2.85 4.56
N ALA A 41 3.73 3.84 4.02
CA ALA A 41 2.88 4.73 4.80
C ALA A 41 1.42 4.34 4.66
N ALA A 42 0.64 4.47 5.73
CA ALA A 42 -0.78 4.14 5.75
C ALA A 42 -1.59 5.26 6.43
N VAL A 43 -2.74 5.58 5.85
CA VAL A 43 -3.70 6.56 6.36
C VAL A 43 -5.09 5.94 6.31
N ASP A 44 -5.82 6.04 7.43
CA ASP A 44 -7.17 5.52 7.55
C ASP A 44 -8.19 6.65 7.40
N VAL A 45 -9.09 6.54 6.43
CA VAL A 45 -10.17 7.51 6.19
C VAL A 45 -11.50 6.91 6.60
N SER A 46 -12.17 7.51 7.57
CA SER A 46 -13.47 7.06 8.05
C SER A 46 -14.59 7.52 7.11
N THR A 47 -15.51 6.62 6.76
CA THR A 47 -16.65 6.84 5.85
C THR A 47 -17.97 6.41 6.49
N VAL A 48 -18.26 6.91 7.70
CA VAL A 48 -19.44 6.50 8.47
C VAL A 48 -20.71 7.16 7.91
N PRO A 49 -21.80 6.40 7.68
CA PRO A 49 -23.06 6.96 7.22
C PRO A 49 -23.68 7.89 8.26
N ALA A 50 -24.31 8.98 7.81
CA ALA A 50 -24.91 9.98 8.72
C ALA A 50 -26.07 9.43 9.56
N ARG A 51 -26.72 8.34 9.10
CA ARG A 51 -27.80 7.66 9.82
C ARG A 51 -27.46 6.18 10.03
N PRO A 52 -27.65 5.65 11.24
CA PRO A 52 -27.45 4.24 11.52
C PRO A 52 -28.70 3.44 11.14
N ASP A 53 -28.98 3.32 9.84
CA ASP A 53 -30.03 2.45 9.31
C ASP A 53 -29.46 1.34 8.41
N TRP A 54 -30.16 0.23 8.34
CA TRP A 54 -29.67 -0.99 7.67
C TRP A 54 -29.55 -0.83 6.15
N GLY A 55 -30.43 -0.03 5.54
CA GLY A 55 -30.39 0.24 4.10
C GLY A 55 -29.18 1.08 3.72
N LEU A 56 -29.00 2.21 4.40
CA LEU A 56 -27.88 3.13 4.18
C LEU A 56 -26.54 2.47 4.53
N GLY A 57 -26.50 1.61 5.55
CA GLY A 57 -25.30 0.85 5.91
C GLY A 57 -24.84 -0.11 4.80
N ASN A 58 -25.76 -0.80 4.12
CA ASN A 58 -25.40 -1.67 2.98
C ASN A 58 -24.98 -0.85 1.75
N THR A 59 -25.72 0.21 1.43
CA THR A 59 -25.37 1.10 0.33
C THR A 59 -24.01 1.77 0.55
N ALA A 60 -23.68 2.16 1.78
CA ALA A 60 -22.37 2.71 2.13
C ALA A 60 -21.23 1.72 1.83
N LYS A 61 -21.41 0.43 2.13
CA LYS A 61 -20.40 -0.59 1.82
C LYS A 61 -20.18 -0.77 0.32
N ASP A 62 -21.23 -0.71 -0.48
CA ASP A 62 -21.13 -0.78 -1.95
C ASP A 62 -20.44 0.47 -2.52
N LEU A 63 -20.79 1.66 -1.97
CA LEU A 63 -20.16 2.94 -2.33
C LEU A 63 -18.66 2.98 -2.00
N MET A 64 -18.22 2.38 -0.89
CA MET A 64 -16.80 2.33 -0.52
C MET A 64 -15.94 1.66 -1.60
N ARG A 65 -16.45 0.60 -2.25
CA ARG A 65 -15.77 -0.06 -3.37
C ARG A 65 -15.67 0.87 -4.59
N ASN A 66 -16.74 1.61 -4.87
CA ASN A 66 -16.73 2.60 -5.94
C ASN A 66 -15.76 3.75 -5.65
N PHE A 67 -15.72 4.26 -4.41
CA PHE A 67 -14.78 5.30 -3.98
C PHE A 67 -13.34 4.87 -4.18
N THR A 68 -13.01 3.65 -3.76
CA THR A 68 -11.68 3.06 -3.97
C THR A 68 -11.31 3.03 -5.46
N ALA A 69 -12.24 2.61 -6.33
CA ALA A 69 -12.01 2.59 -7.78
C ALA A 69 -11.82 3.99 -8.37
N ASN A 70 -12.56 4.99 -7.88
CA ASN A 70 -12.42 6.37 -8.34
C ASN A 70 -11.09 7.00 -7.90
N ILE A 71 -10.63 6.70 -6.67
CA ILE A 71 -9.32 7.18 -6.18
C ILE A 71 -8.18 6.61 -7.04
N LYS A 72 -8.28 5.35 -7.48
CA LYS A 72 -7.26 4.68 -8.32
C LYS A 72 -7.34 5.08 -9.81
N THR A 73 -7.80 6.29 -10.14
CA THR A 73 -7.85 6.79 -11.52
C THR A 73 -6.59 7.62 -11.88
N PRO A 74 -6.10 7.57 -13.13
CA PRO A 74 -4.96 8.38 -13.57
C PRO A 74 -5.16 9.88 -13.36
N GLU A 75 -6.40 10.36 -13.49
CA GLU A 75 -6.75 11.77 -13.30
C GLU A 75 -6.59 12.20 -11.83
N VAL A 76 -6.97 11.35 -10.87
CA VAL A 76 -6.74 11.61 -9.43
C VAL A 76 -5.25 11.53 -9.14
N ALA A 77 -4.56 10.52 -9.65
CA ALA A 77 -3.12 10.35 -9.47
C ALA A 77 -2.32 11.57 -9.99
N GLN A 78 -2.69 12.11 -11.15
CA GLN A 78 -2.06 13.33 -11.67
C GLN A 78 -2.29 14.54 -10.75
N ARG A 79 -3.51 14.74 -10.23
CA ARG A 79 -3.78 15.83 -9.28
C ARG A 79 -2.98 15.70 -7.99
N VAL A 80 -2.83 14.48 -7.50
CA VAL A 80 -1.98 14.19 -6.32
C VAL A 80 -0.52 14.50 -6.63
N ILE A 81 0.00 14.08 -7.79
CA ILE A 81 1.37 14.41 -8.24
C ILE A 81 1.58 15.91 -8.31
N ASP A 82 0.66 16.65 -8.93
CA ASP A 82 0.74 18.10 -9.08
C ASP A 82 0.71 18.80 -7.72
N ARG A 83 -0.13 18.33 -6.80
CA ARG A 83 -0.29 18.90 -5.45
C ARG A 83 0.90 18.60 -4.54
N ALA A 84 1.41 17.37 -4.57
CA ALA A 84 2.56 16.93 -3.78
C ALA A 84 3.90 17.27 -4.44
N GLN A 85 3.89 17.84 -5.65
CA GLN A 85 5.07 18.19 -6.46
C GLN A 85 6.03 16.99 -6.65
N LEU A 86 5.45 15.82 -6.94
CA LEU A 86 6.21 14.58 -7.13
C LEU A 86 6.80 14.51 -8.54
N ASP A 87 8.04 14.04 -8.66
CA ASP A 87 8.70 13.83 -9.96
C ASP A 87 8.47 12.39 -10.44
N MET A 88 7.22 12.05 -10.75
CA MET A 88 6.82 10.72 -11.23
C MET A 88 5.60 10.83 -12.16
N ASN A 89 5.31 9.75 -12.89
CA ASN A 89 4.12 9.69 -13.73
C ASN A 89 2.92 9.09 -12.96
N PRO A 90 1.67 9.33 -13.40
CA PRO A 90 0.47 8.81 -12.72
C PRO A 90 0.41 7.29 -12.58
N TYR A 91 0.94 6.54 -13.55
CA TYR A 91 0.94 5.08 -13.52
C TYR A 91 1.94 4.52 -12.51
N ASP A 92 3.09 5.18 -12.34
CA ASP A 92 4.07 4.83 -11.31
C ASP A 92 3.46 5.05 -9.92
N LEU A 93 2.81 6.20 -9.69
CA LEU A 93 2.09 6.46 -8.45
C LEU A 93 1.02 5.40 -8.18
N LEU A 94 0.22 5.03 -9.20
CA LEU A 94 -0.82 4.01 -9.05
C LEU A 94 -0.27 2.61 -8.80
N ALA A 95 0.94 2.30 -9.25
CA ALA A 95 1.61 1.04 -8.96
C ALA A 95 2.11 0.97 -7.50
N GLU A 96 2.47 2.12 -6.93
CA GLU A 96 2.92 2.28 -5.54
C GLU A 96 1.76 2.53 -4.55
N LEU A 97 0.56 2.84 -5.05
CA LEU A 97 -0.62 3.17 -4.27
C LEU A 97 -1.56 1.97 -4.13
N ASP A 98 -1.83 1.60 -2.89
CA ASP A 98 -2.90 0.68 -2.55
C ASP A 98 -4.02 1.36 -1.75
N VAL A 99 -5.25 1.07 -2.14
CA VAL A 99 -6.45 1.64 -1.51
C VAL A 99 -7.44 0.51 -1.36
N GLU A 100 -7.85 0.27 -0.12
CA GLU A 100 -8.72 -0.86 0.23
C GLU A 100 -9.86 -0.41 1.14
N PRO A 101 -11.11 -0.78 0.84
CA PRO A 101 -12.23 -0.53 1.72
C PRO A 101 -12.34 -1.63 2.79
N ASP A 102 -12.39 -1.23 4.06
CA ASP A 102 -12.76 -2.06 5.19
C ASP A 102 -14.22 -1.81 5.60
N SER A 103 -15.10 -2.61 5.03
CA SER A 103 -16.55 -2.59 5.27
C SER A 103 -16.96 -2.95 6.70
N SER A 104 -16.06 -3.55 7.49
CA SER A 104 -16.35 -3.91 8.89
C SER A 104 -16.23 -2.72 9.82
N THR A 105 -15.32 -1.80 9.50
CA THR A 105 -15.06 -0.58 10.27
C THR A 105 -15.51 0.70 9.57
N PHE A 106 -16.08 0.61 8.36
CA PHE A 106 -16.40 1.76 7.51
C PHE A 106 -15.18 2.68 7.32
N THR A 107 -14.04 2.07 7.00
CA THR A 107 -12.77 2.77 6.81
C THR A 107 -12.23 2.48 5.41
N ILE A 108 -11.68 3.46 4.72
CA ILE A 108 -10.87 3.27 3.53
C ILE A 108 -9.41 3.43 3.94
N LYS A 109 -8.62 2.38 3.75
CA LYS A 109 -7.19 2.39 4.01
C LYS A 109 -6.45 2.83 2.75
N VAL A 110 -5.67 3.89 2.86
CA VAL A 110 -4.82 4.40 1.79
C VAL A 110 -3.38 4.12 2.18
N GLN A 111 -2.67 3.34 1.36
CA GLN A 111 -1.29 2.92 1.59
C GLN A 111 -0.44 3.31 0.40
N ALA A 112 0.75 3.84 0.64
CA ALA A 112 1.72 4.15 -0.40
C ALA A 112 3.08 3.54 -0.05
N ASP A 113 3.71 2.92 -1.04
CA ASP A 113 5.02 2.30 -0.94
C ASP A 113 6.07 3.13 -1.67
N ASN A 114 7.15 3.54 -1.02
CA ASN A 114 8.22 4.28 -1.67
C ASN A 114 9.59 4.00 -1.02
N PRO A 115 10.72 4.08 -1.76
CA PRO A 115 12.05 4.01 -1.16
C PRO A 115 12.36 5.13 -0.16
N ASP A 116 11.66 6.26 -0.24
CA ASP A 116 11.72 7.34 0.75
C ASP A 116 10.44 7.35 1.60
N GLY A 117 10.59 7.14 2.92
CA GLY A 117 9.47 7.11 3.85
C GLY A 117 8.71 8.43 3.97
N GLU A 118 9.36 9.58 3.77
CA GLU A 118 8.66 10.87 3.77
C GLU A 118 7.85 11.06 2.49
N VAL A 119 8.35 10.57 1.34
CA VAL A 119 7.59 10.55 0.08
C VAL A 119 6.39 9.62 0.18
N ALA A 120 6.55 8.40 0.71
CA ALA A 120 5.45 7.47 0.95
C ALA A 120 4.35 8.12 1.81
N LYS A 121 4.75 8.78 2.90
CA LYS A 121 3.83 9.50 3.79
C LYS A 121 3.14 10.66 3.09
N LEU A 122 3.87 11.45 2.31
CA LEU A 122 3.32 12.57 1.54
C LEU A 122 2.28 12.08 0.53
N ILE A 123 2.55 11.00 -0.21
CA ILE A 123 1.60 10.39 -1.15
C ILE A 123 0.32 9.97 -0.41
N ALA A 124 0.45 9.15 0.65
CA ALA A 124 -0.70 8.62 1.37
C ALA A 124 -1.60 9.73 1.95
N LEU A 125 -1.00 10.77 2.54
CA LEU A 125 -1.74 11.92 3.07
C LEU A 125 -2.40 12.74 1.96
N THR A 126 -1.68 13.03 0.87
CA THR A 126 -2.21 13.85 -0.24
C THR A 126 -3.38 13.16 -0.94
N VAL A 127 -3.31 11.84 -1.12
CA VAL A 127 -4.44 11.04 -1.65
C VAL A 127 -5.63 11.08 -0.71
N ALA A 128 -5.41 10.95 0.60
CA ALA A 128 -6.47 11.02 1.59
C ALA A 128 -7.14 12.40 1.64
N ASP A 129 -6.35 13.47 1.58
CA ASP A 129 -6.84 14.86 1.54
C ASP A 129 -7.68 15.12 0.29
N GLU A 130 -7.18 14.74 -0.90
CA GLU A 130 -7.92 14.87 -2.16
C GLU A 130 -9.26 14.13 -2.10
N PHE A 131 -9.28 12.92 -1.55
CA PHE A 131 -10.51 12.15 -1.40
C PHE A 131 -11.50 12.83 -0.45
N VAL A 132 -11.04 13.32 0.70
CA VAL A 132 -11.89 14.00 1.70
C VAL A 132 -12.45 15.30 1.12
N GLU A 133 -11.63 16.07 0.40
CA GLU A 133 -12.01 17.33 -0.24
C GLU A 133 -13.06 17.11 -1.33
N GLU A 134 -12.83 16.16 -2.26
CA GLU A 134 -13.77 15.82 -3.33
C GLU A 134 -15.12 15.39 -2.74
N ARG A 135 -15.11 14.54 -1.71
CA ARG A 135 -16.34 14.06 -1.07
C ARG A 135 -17.06 15.17 -0.33
N THR A 136 -16.34 16.01 0.41
CA THR A 136 -16.94 17.14 1.12
C THR A 136 -17.58 18.14 0.15
N ALA A 137 -16.92 18.44 -0.97
CA ALA A 137 -17.45 19.30 -2.03
C ALA A 137 -18.70 18.69 -2.70
N TYR A 138 -18.67 17.39 -2.99
CA TYR A 138 -19.83 16.66 -3.54
C TYR A 138 -21.03 16.71 -2.58
N TYR A 139 -20.79 16.45 -1.29
CA TYR A 139 -21.85 16.48 -0.29
C TYR A 139 -22.38 17.89 -0.04
N ALA A 140 -21.55 18.94 -0.13
CA ALA A 140 -21.98 20.33 0.03
C ALA A 140 -23.14 20.72 -0.92
N GLN A 141 -23.25 20.06 -2.08
CA GLN A 141 -24.30 20.30 -3.07
C GLN A 141 -25.59 19.47 -2.84
N GLN A 142 -25.58 18.54 -1.89
CA GLN A 142 -26.68 17.60 -1.62
C GLN A 142 -27.41 17.94 -0.32
N ASP A 143 -28.69 17.58 -0.19
CA ASP A 143 -29.44 17.81 1.07
C ASP A 143 -28.77 17.08 2.26
N LYS A 144 -28.76 17.68 3.45
CA LYS A 144 -27.94 17.23 4.60
C LYS A 144 -28.26 15.80 5.04
N ASP A 145 -29.50 15.37 4.84
CA ASP A 145 -30.03 14.10 5.33
C ASP A 145 -29.53 12.86 4.56
N ASN A 146 -28.88 13.02 3.40
CA ASN A 146 -28.50 11.91 2.51
C ASN A 146 -26.97 11.72 2.33
N ARG A 147 -26.15 12.28 3.21
CA ARG A 147 -24.68 12.31 3.07
C ARG A 147 -23.99 11.15 3.80
N ILE A 148 -22.80 10.74 3.32
CA ILE A 148 -21.88 9.84 4.04
C ILE A 148 -20.67 10.71 4.40
N GLU A 149 -20.41 10.95 5.69
CA GLU A 149 -19.31 11.86 6.06
C GLU A 149 -17.95 11.16 5.91
N VAL A 150 -16.97 11.88 5.37
CA VAL A 150 -15.61 11.39 5.14
C VAL A 150 -14.61 12.23 5.93
N LYS A 151 -13.82 11.62 6.82
CA LYS A 151 -12.82 12.32 7.66
C LYS A 151 -11.55 11.48 7.82
N ILE A 152 -10.38 12.13 7.77
CA ILE A 152 -9.09 11.51 8.13
C ILE A 152 -9.09 11.22 9.63
N ARG A 153 -8.58 10.05 10.01
CA ARG A 153 -8.49 9.61 11.40
C ARG A 153 -7.09 9.76 11.97
#